data_AF-A0AAV4AE95-F1
#
_entry.id   AF-A0AAV4AE95-F1
#
_cell.length_a   1.000
_cell.length_b   1.000
_cell.length_c   1.000
_cell.angle_alpha   90.00
_cell.angle_beta   90.00
_cell.angle_gamma   90.00
#
_symmetry.space_group_name_H-M   'P 1'
#
loop_
_entity.id
_entity.type
_entity.pdbx_description
1 polymer ?
#
loop_
_entity_poly.entity_id
_entity_poly.type
_entity_poly.pdbx_seq_one_letter_code
_entity_poly.pdbx_strand_id
1 'polypeptide(L)'
;MTCIGLPPHLLLDVKGITSLFAQEVASAVLHELPDMEVVDKTTLQDVVRKDRTETWLIHFVEGAGNQDLELRKLPAMLRGYNVGRADCTLMRSLCNQLHVHKFPTFLLFKANGGQEVYYGSRVTAHDVAAFVLDSADVPLENLSPEDFPDRVVLGGTPWFVDFFAPWCPPCMRLLPEFKKASKHYRAKVNFGTVDCTVHSHLCNMYNIHSYPTTILYNQSKPHQFRGQHNMHSLIEFVQDTLNPPVIALDMSTFGPQVFEKARDDVWLVDFFAPWCGPCNALAPEWRRLAKMFKDKANVHVAHVDCEAHSSLCAQQGVNSYPTIRMYPAGSSGTGQYFKVVKLTYADFARKVLDSAEPWVVDFFAPWCGHCQVFKPEFEKVAEDHPSSLRRKSCRCYPSSPVIDKFYLYLYNPKPYKYNHS
;
A
#
# COMPACT_ATOMS: atom_id res chain seq x y z
N MET A 1 48.69 22.44 16.28
CA MET A 1 47.72 21.62 15.54
C MET A 1 47.92 21.91 14.07
N THR A 2 48.55 20.99 13.37
CA THR A 2 48.91 21.07 11.95
C THR A 2 47.67 20.86 11.10
N CYS A 3 47.24 21.87 10.35
CA CYS A 3 46.23 21.73 9.31
C CYS A 3 46.80 20.88 8.18
N ILE A 4 46.11 19.80 7.86
CA ILE A 4 46.43 18.90 6.75
C ILE A 4 46.24 19.68 5.45
N GLY A 5 47.32 19.77 4.65
CA GLY A 5 47.32 20.48 3.37
C GLY A 5 46.41 19.81 2.35
N LEU A 6 45.49 20.58 1.78
CA LEU A 6 44.74 20.22 0.59
C LEU A 6 45.67 20.23 -0.65
N PRO A 7 45.47 19.33 -1.63
CA PRO A 7 46.31 19.25 -2.83
C PRO A 7 46.26 20.53 -3.69
N PRO A 8 47.34 20.87 -4.42
CA PRO A 8 47.52 22.18 -5.08
C PRO A 8 46.53 22.49 -6.22
N HIS A 9 45.74 21.51 -6.66
CA HIS A 9 44.82 21.66 -7.79
C HIS A 9 43.43 22.19 -7.38
N LEU A 10 43.21 22.41 -6.08
CA LEU A 10 41.94 22.86 -5.48
C LEU A 10 42.00 24.29 -4.93
N LEU A 11 43.09 25.03 -5.21
CA LEU A 11 43.16 26.46 -4.94
C LEU A 11 42.39 27.18 -6.05
N LEU A 12 41.12 27.49 -5.79
CA LEU A 12 40.42 28.56 -6.49
C LEU A 12 41.33 29.80 -6.43
N ASP A 13 41.74 30.32 -7.58
CA ASP A 13 42.48 31.58 -7.69
C ASP A 13 41.51 32.73 -7.38
N VAL A 14 41.15 32.86 -6.09
CA VAL A 14 40.22 33.87 -5.59
C VAL A 14 40.96 35.22 -5.61
N LYS A 15 41.11 35.80 -6.80
CA LYS A 15 41.59 37.17 -6.95
C LYS A 15 40.56 38.13 -6.36
N GLY A 16 40.82 38.56 -5.12
CA GLY A 16 40.33 39.83 -4.60
C GLY A 16 38.97 39.82 -3.87
N ILE A 17 38.73 38.89 -2.95
CA ILE A 17 37.69 39.12 -1.93
C ILE A 17 38.29 40.02 -0.84
N THR A 18 37.97 41.31 -0.88
CA THR A 18 38.49 42.30 0.09
C THR A 18 37.56 42.54 1.28
N SER A 19 36.35 41.97 1.26
CA SER A 19 35.37 42.13 2.33
C SER A 19 35.67 41.22 3.52
N LEU A 20 35.37 41.72 4.72
CA LEU A 20 35.41 40.97 5.98
C LEU A 20 34.02 40.50 6.42
N PHE A 21 32.95 40.90 5.72
CA PHE A 21 31.59 40.49 6.03
C PHE A 21 31.29 39.12 5.42
N ALA A 22 30.87 38.17 6.26
CA ALA A 22 30.64 36.78 5.84
C ALA A 22 29.66 36.65 4.66
N GLN A 23 28.62 37.49 4.60
CA GLN A 23 27.64 37.46 3.50
C GLN A 23 28.23 37.91 2.17
N GLU A 24 29.08 38.94 2.18
CA GLU A 24 29.75 39.45 0.97
C GLU A 24 30.80 38.47 0.48
N VAL A 25 31.58 37.88 1.40
CA VAL A 25 32.53 36.81 1.10
C VAL A 25 31.80 35.60 0.50
N ALA A 26 30.68 35.17 1.10
CA ALA A 26 29.89 34.06 0.59
C ALA A 26 29.35 34.34 -0.82
N SER A 27 28.79 35.52 -1.05
CA SER A 27 28.30 35.93 -2.38
C SER A 27 29.40 35.91 -3.43
N ALA A 28 30.57 36.48 -3.11
CA ALA A 28 31.71 36.49 -4.02
C ALA A 28 32.20 35.06 -4.34
N VAL A 29 32.28 34.17 -3.34
CA VAL A 29 32.63 32.77 -3.57
C VAL A 29 31.64 32.08 -4.51
N LEU A 30 30.34 32.34 -4.38
CA LEU A 30 29.32 31.73 -5.26
C LEU A 30 29.43 32.19 -6.70
N HIS A 31 29.81 33.45 -6.92
CA HIS A 31 30.08 33.96 -8.26
C HIS A 31 31.27 33.26 -8.94
N GLU A 32 32.25 32.82 -8.16
CA GLU A 32 33.43 32.09 -8.65
C GLU A 32 33.21 30.58 -8.80
N LEU A 33 32.14 30.02 -8.21
CA LEU A 33 31.82 28.61 -8.42
C LEU A 33 31.45 28.36 -9.89
N PRO A 34 31.90 27.23 -10.48
CA PRO A 34 31.49 26.84 -11.82
C PRO A 34 29.97 26.69 -11.86
N ASP A 35 29.35 27.19 -12.93
CA ASP A 35 27.93 26.97 -13.19
C ASP A 35 27.69 25.51 -13.61
N MET A 36 26.42 25.11 -13.62
CA MET A 36 26.00 23.83 -14.19
C MET A 36 26.38 23.74 -15.66
N GLU A 37 26.66 22.53 -16.13
CA GLU A 37 26.97 22.28 -17.53
C GLU A 37 25.80 22.73 -18.42
N VAL A 38 26.08 23.51 -19.47
CA VAL A 38 25.05 23.88 -20.44
C VAL A 38 24.79 22.68 -21.35
N VAL A 39 23.60 22.11 -21.22
CA VAL A 39 23.17 20.93 -21.98
C VAL A 39 22.51 21.40 -23.27
N ASP A 40 23.14 21.06 -24.39
CA ASP A 40 22.60 21.35 -25.73
C ASP A 40 21.53 20.34 -26.15
N LYS A 41 20.93 20.57 -27.33
CA LYS A 41 19.84 19.72 -27.84
C LYS A 41 20.29 18.27 -28.04
N THR A 42 21.50 18.04 -28.52
CA THR A 42 22.04 16.69 -28.79
C THR A 42 22.27 15.92 -27.50
N THR A 43 22.91 16.56 -26.52
CA THR A 43 23.16 15.98 -25.21
C THR A 43 21.84 15.69 -24.50
N LEU A 44 20.87 16.60 -24.56
CA LEU A 44 19.56 16.36 -23.96
C LEU A 44 18.83 15.20 -24.64
N GLN A 45 18.94 15.04 -25.95
CA GLN A 45 18.35 13.89 -26.65
C GLN A 45 18.91 12.56 -26.12
N ASP A 46 20.21 12.49 -25.85
CA ASP A 46 20.84 11.31 -25.26
C ASP A 46 20.39 11.08 -23.80
N VAL A 47 20.29 12.15 -23.00
CA VAL A 47 19.80 12.10 -21.61
C VAL A 47 18.35 11.59 -21.53
N VAL A 48 17.50 11.92 -22.50
CA VAL A 48 16.09 11.49 -22.50
C VAL A 48 15.93 9.98 -22.79
N ARG A 49 16.93 9.34 -23.41
CA ARG A 49 16.83 7.92 -23.75
C ARG A 49 16.76 7.04 -22.51
N LYS A 50 15.89 6.01 -22.56
CA LYS A 50 15.68 5.09 -21.42
C LYS A 50 16.82 4.09 -21.21
N ASP A 51 17.71 3.91 -22.18
CA ASP A 51 18.86 2.99 -22.14
C ASP A 51 20.15 3.59 -21.58
N ARG A 52 20.11 4.84 -21.10
CA ARG A 52 21.25 5.53 -20.48
C ARG A 52 21.73 4.81 -19.21
N THR A 53 23.03 4.89 -18.94
CA THR A 53 23.67 4.33 -17.73
C THR A 53 23.98 5.37 -16.66
N GLU A 54 23.82 6.65 -17.00
CA GLU A 54 24.11 7.77 -16.12
C GLU A 54 22.84 8.40 -15.57
N THR A 55 22.96 9.01 -14.40
CA THR A 55 21.86 9.77 -13.79
C THR A 55 22.16 11.26 -13.94
N TRP A 56 21.21 11.99 -14.51
CA TRP A 56 21.29 13.41 -14.84
C TRP A 56 20.21 14.20 -14.11
N LEU A 57 20.60 15.21 -13.34
CA LEU A 57 19.71 16.28 -12.91
C LEU A 57 19.78 17.40 -13.96
N ILE A 58 18.65 17.71 -14.60
CA ILE A 58 18.56 18.82 -15.56
C ILE A 58 17.69 19.93 -14.98
N HIS A 59 18.27 21.12 -14.89
CA HIS A 59 17.57 22.37 -14.58
C HIS A 59 17.09 23.04 -15.88
N PHE A 60 15.78 22.95 -16.13
CA PHE A 60 15.13 23.57 -17.28
C PHE A 60 14.72 25.01 -16.97
N VAL A 61 15.09 25.92 -17.86
CA VAL A 61 14.83 27.37 -17.75
C VAL A 61 14.35 27.96 -19.08
N GLU A 62 13.90 29.21 -19.04
CA GLU A 62 13.71 30.05 -20.24
C GLU A 62 14.72 31.20 -20.25
N GLY A 63 15.59 31.21 -21.26
CA GLY A 63 16.59 32.26 -21.45
C GLY A 63 17.62 32.37 -20.32
N ALA A 64 18.25 33.54 -20.25
CA ALA A 64 19.23 33.89 -19.23
C ALA A 64 18.62 34.26 -17.86
N GLY A 65 17.39 33.81 -17.56
CA GLY A 65 16.61 34.20 -16.38
C GLY A 65 17.40 34.20 -15.05
N ASN A 66 16.93 35.02 -14.09
CA ASN A 66 17.62 35.33 -12.83
C ASN A 66 18.23 34.06 -12.19
N GLN A 67 19.56 33.97 -12.24
CA GLN A 67 20.28 32.81 -11.77
C GLN A 67 20.45 32.91 -10.27
N ASP A 68 19.76 32.05 -9.52
CA ASP A 68 20.08 31.88 -8.12
C ASP A 68 21.47 31.24 -8.00
N LEU A 69 22.46 32.05 -7.64
CA LEU A 69 23.87 31.64 -7.52
C LEU A 69 24.06 30.51 -6.50
N GLU A 70 23.13 30.36 -5.55
CA GLU A 70 23.15 29.23 -4.60
C GLU A 70 23.05 27.88 -5.31
N LEU A 71 22.38 27.80 -6.47
CA LEU A 71 22.25 26.58 -7.26
C LEU A 71 23.57 26.11 -7.86
N ARG A 72 24.59 26.96 -7.95
CA ARG A 72 25.96 26.57 -8.37
C ARG A 72 26.63 25.61 -7.38
N LYS A 73 26.06 25.42 -6.19
CA LYS A 73 26.49 24.38 -5.25
C LYS A 73 26.13 22.97 -5.72
N LEU A 74 25.12 22.81 -6.59
CA LEU A 74 24.57 21.49 -6.96
C LEU A 74 25.61 20.52 -7.54
N PRO A 75 26.48 20.90 -8.51
CA PRO A 75 27.53 20.00 -9.00
C PRO A 75 28.46 19.50 -7.89
N ALA A 76 28.81 20.38 -6.95
CA ALA A 76 29.68 20.02 -5.83
C ALA A 76 28.99 19.12 -4.78
N MET A 77 27.67 19.27 -4.61
CA MET A 77 26.85 18.46 -3.70
C MET A 77 26.49 17.09 -4.30
N LEU A 78 26.47 16.98 -5.62
CA LEU A 78 26.02 15.80 -6.37
C LEU A 78 27.15 15.16 -7.18
N ARG A 79 28.36 15.02 -6.61
CA ARG A 79 29.57 14.53 -7.31
C ARG A 79 29.45 13.15 -7.99
N GLY A 80 28.43 12.36 -7.64
CA GLY A 80 28.14 11.06 -8.26
C GLY A 80 27.09 11.11 -9.37
N TYR A 81 26.62 12.32 -9.74
CA TYR A 81 25.56 12.55 -10.70
C TYR A 81 25.95 13.68 -11.65
N ASN A 82 25.43 13.63 -12.86
CA ASN A 82 25.60 14.72 -13.81
C ASN A 82 24.57 15.81 -13.52
N VAL A 83 25.00 17.08 -13.54
CA VAL A 83 24.13 18.22 -13.25
C VAL A 83 24.24 19.23 -14.38
N GLY A 84 23.14 19.38 -15.12
CA GLY A 84 23.09 20.21 -16.31
C GLY A 84 21.98 21.25 -16.26
N ARG A 85 22.08 22.24 -17.15
CA ARG A 85 21.09 23.28 -17.38
C ARG A 85 20.68 23.26 -18.85
N ALA A 86 19.39 23.25 -19.11
CA ALA A 86 18.83 23.29 -20.46
C ALA A 86 17.92 24.51 -20.65
N ASP A 87 18.14 25.27 -21.72
CA ASP A 87 17.32 26.43 -22.08
C ASP A 87 16.24 26.02 -23.10
N CYS A 88 14.99 25.99 -22.66
CA CYS A 88 13.87 25.56 -23.48
C CYS A 88 13.54 26.52 -24.63
N THR A 89 14.08 27.75 -24.64
CA THR A 89 13.94 28.66 -25.80
C THR A 89 14.72 28.15 -27.01
N LEU A 90 15.79 27.38 -26.80
CA LEU A 90 16.65 26.82 -27.84
C LEU A 90 16.19 25.41 -28.30
N MET A 91 15.35 24.74 -27.51
CA MET A 91 14.95 23.33 -27.73
C MET A 91 13.48 23.07 -27.43
N ARG A 92 12.60 23.97 -27.89
CA ARG A 92 11.17 23.97 -27.55
C ARG A 92 10.44 22.66 -27.83
N SER A 93 10.77 21.97 -28.93
CA SER A 93 10.15 20.68 -29.27
C SER A 93 10.45 19.60 -28.24
N LEU A 94 11.69 19.54 -27.73
CA LEU A 94 12.13 18.53 -26.78
C LEU A 94 11.56 18.79 -25.39
N CYS A 95 11.56 20.06 -24.94
CA CYS A 95 10.90 20.44 -23.68
C CYS A 95 9.39 20.17 -23.72
N ASN A 96 8.72 20.39 -24.86
CA ASN A 96 7.31 20.07 -25.02
C ASN A 96 7.04 18.56 -24.93
N GLN A 97 7.92 17.73 -25.51
CA GLN A 97 7.83 16.28 -25.40
C GLN A 97 8.02 15.79 -23.95
N LEU A 98 8.85 16.48 -23.17
CA LEU A 98 9.05 16.23 -21.75
C LEU A 98 7.98 16.89 -20.86
N HIS A 99 7.00 17.57 -21.45
CA HIS A 99 5.96 18.33 -20.76
C HIS A 99 6.48 19.40 -19.79
N VAL A 100 7.65 19.96 -20.08
CA VAL A 100 8.26 21.04 -19.31
C VAL A 100 7.67 22.37 -19.79
N HIS A 101 6.60 22.81 -19.13
CA HIS A 101 5.88 24.05 -19.44
C HIS A 101 5.89 25.09 -18.32
N LYS A 102 6.50 24.75 -17.17
CA LYS A 102 6.66 25.64 -16.02
C LYS A 102 8.14 25.81 -15.76
N PHE A 103 8.56 27.03 -15.45
CA PHE A 103 9.96 27.36 -15.25
C PHE A 103 10.18 28.09 -13.92
N PRO A 104 11.30 27.82 -13.23
CA PRO A 104 12.23 26.73 -13.49
C PRO A 104 11.62 25.35 -13.17
N THR A 105 12.10 24.29 -13.83
CA THR A 105 11.76 22.89 -13.51
C THR A 105 13.03 22.07 -13.38
N PHE A 106 13.11 21.23 -12.35
CA PHE A 106 14.17 20.23 -12.23
C PHE A 106 13.61 18.86 -12.56
N LEU A 107 14.26 18.17 -13.49
CA LEU A 107 13.95 16.78 -13.83
C LEU A 107 15.16 15.91 -13.54
N LEU A 108 14.94 14.82 -12.81
CA LEU A 108 15.93 13.78 -12.59
C LEU A 108 15.69 12.66 -13.60
N PHE A 109 16.66 12.46 -14.48
CA PHE A 109 16.74 11.33 -15.40
C PHE A 109 17.63 10.27 -14.76
N LYS A 110 17.05 9.12 -14.40
CA LYS A 110 17.75 8.04 -13.69
C LYS A 110 18.44 7.08 -14.65
N ALA A 111 19.52 6.45 -14.20
CA ALA A 111 20.26 5.42 -14.95
C ALA A 111 19.46 4.14 -15.28
N ASN A 112 18.27 3.95 -14.67
CA ASN A 112 17.39 2.82 -14.98
C ASN A 112 16.30 3.17 -16.01
N GLY A 113 16.42 4.31 -16.69
CA GLY A 113 15.45 4.82 -17.65
C GLY A 113 14.28 5.59 -17.03
N GLY A 114 14.07 5.49 -15.71
CA GLY A 114 13.03 6.22 -14.99
C GLY A 114 13.32 7.73 -14.90
N GLN A 115 12.27 8.53 -14.72
CA GLN A 115 12.40 9.97 -14.52
C GLN A 115 11.48 10.46 -13.40
N GLU A 116 11.88 11.51 -12.69
CA GLU A 116 11.09 12.17 -11.66
C GLU A 116 11.22 13.69 -11.74
N VAL A 117 10.13 14.41 -11.49
CA VAL A 117 10.12 15.87 -11.42
C VAL A 117 10.29 16.30 -9.96
N TYR A 118 11.03 17.38 -9.73
CA TYR A 118 11.06 18.04 -8.41
C TYR A 118 9.82 18.91 -8.21
N TYR A 119 9.03 18.62 -7.19
CA TYR A 119 7.78 19.33 -6.87
C TYR A 119 7.86 20.20 -5.60
N GLY A 120 9.07 20.41 -5.05
CA GLY A 120 9.22 21.18 -3.81
C GLY A 120 8.85 22.65 -3.99
N SER A 121 8.20 23.23 -2.99
CA SER A 121 7.76 24.64 -3.00
C SER A 121 8.91 25.64 -2.88
N ARG A 122 10.08 25.19 -2.43
CA ARG A 122 11.32 25.97 -2.36
C ARG A 122 12.33 25.39 -3.33
N VAL A 123 13.01 26.25 -4.06
CA VAL A 123 14.09 25.86 -4.96
C VAL A 123 15.38 26.29 -4.29
N THR A 124 15.92 25.44 -3.41
CA THR A 124 17.24 25.63 -2.80
C THR A 124 18.17 24.51 -3.26
N ALA A 125 19.48 24.76 -3.30
CA ALA A 125 20.45 23.74 -3.66
C ALA A 125 20.36 22.51 -2.74
N HIS A 126 20.07 22.72 -1.45
CA HIS A 126 19.91 21.63 -0.49
C HIS A 126 18.68 20.77 -0.77
N ASP A 127 17.51 21.39 -0.98
CA ASP A 127 16.26 20.65 -1.18
C ASP A 127 16.30 19.85 -2.51
N VAL A 128 16.86 20.46 -3.57
CA VAL A 128 17.04 19.79 -4.86
C VAL A 128 18.05 18.65 -4.74
N ALA A 129 19.18 18.84 -4.06
CA ALA A 129 20.14 17.77 -3.84
C ALA A 129 19.55 16.63 -3.01
N ALA A 130 18.78 16.93 -1.96
CA ALA A 130 18.09 15.93 -1.15
C ALA A 130 17.09 15.12 -1.99
N PHE A 131 16.34 15.78 -2.88
CA PHE A 131 15.48 15.10 -3.85
C PHE A 131 16.25 14.13 -4.74
N VAL A 132 17.39 14.55 -5.32
CA VAL A 132 18.20 13.66 -6.16
C VAL A 132 18.69 12.44 -5.37
N LEU A 133 19.22 12.66 -4.17
CA LEU A 133 19.73 11.60 -3.32
C LEU A 133 18.63 10.62 -2.88
N ASP A 134 17.39 11.10 -2.66
CA ASP A 134 16.25 10.25 -2.33
C ASP A 134 15.75 9.44 -3.53
N SER A 135 15.73 10.04 -4.73
CA SER A 135 15.08 9.50 -5.94
C SER A 135 15.98 8.70 -6.87
N ALA A 136 17.29 8.96 -6.93
CA ALA A 136 18.15 8.46 -8.00
C ALA A 136 18.13 6.93 -8.18
N ASP A 137 18.16 6.19 -7.08
CA ASP A 137 18.10 4.72 -7.07
C ASP A 137 16.68 4.19 -6.75
N VAL A 138 15.65 5.03 -6.70
CA VAL A 138 14.27 4.54 -6.50
C VAL A 138 13.75 3.93 -7.81
N PRO A 139 13.22 2.70 -7.81
CA PRO A 139 12.54 2.10 -8.95
C PRO A 139 11.12 2.68 -9.11
N LEU A 140 11.03 3.97 -9.40
CA LEU A 140 9.79 4.70 -9.63
C LEU A 140 9.90 5.44 -10.96
N GLU A 141 8.87 5.33 -11.79
CA GLU A 141 8.83 5.91 -13.12
C GLU A 141 7.64 6.87 -13.30
N ASN A 142 7.86 8.03 -13.92
CA ASN A 142 6.75 8.81 -14.46
C ASN A 142 6.24 8.16 -15.75
N LEU A 143 4.96 7.78 -15.75
CA LEU A 143 4.29 7.15 -16.87
C LEU A 143 3.57 8.20 -17.73
N SER A 144 3.71 8.05 -19.05
CA SER A 144 3.03 8.86 -20.05
C SER A 144 1.96 8.03 -20.78
N PRO A 145 1.09 8.66 -21.59
CA PRO A 145 0.08 7.96 -22.40
C PRO A 145 0.67 6.93 -23.36
N GLU A 146 1.90 7.13 -23.83
CA GLU A 146 2.60 6.20 -24.73
C GLU A 146 3.07 4.94 -23.99
N ASP A 147 3.45 5.07 -22.72
CA ASP A 147 3.93 3.94 -21.91
C ASP A 147 2.79 3.14 -21.27
N PHE A 148 1.69 3.82 -20.92
CA PHE A 148 0.71 3.28 -19.99
C PHE A 148 -0.01 2.01 -20.48
N PRO A 149 -0.69 1.99 -21.64
CA PRO A 149 -1.49 0.83 -22.04
C PRO A 149 -0.62 -0.42 -22.22
N ASP A 150 0.49 -0.30 -22.93
CA ASP A 150 1.32 -1.44 -23.31
C ASP A 150 2.09 -2.01 -22.11
N ARG A 151 2.63 -1.15 -21.23
CA ARG A 151 3.45 -1.61 -20.10
C ARG A 151 2.62 -1.98 -18.88
N VAL A 152 1.59 -1.19 -18.56
CA VAL A 152 0.82 -1.33 -17.32
C VAL A 152 -0.33 -2.32 -17.49
N VAL A 153 -1.08 -2.20 -18.60
CA VAL A 153 -2.29 -3.01 -18.80
C VAL A 153 -1.96 -4.30 -19.54
N LEU A 154 -1.16 -4.23 -20.60
CA LEU A 154 -0.85 -5.38 -21.46
C LEU A 154 0.46 -6.11 -21.10
N GLY A 155 1.35 -5.48 -20.35
CA GLY A 155 2.74 -5.94 -20.14
C GLY A 155 2.93 -7.19 -19.27
N GLY A 156 1.85 -7.79 -18.77
CA GLY A 156 1.86 -9.05 -17.99
C GLY A 156 2.48 -8.97 -16.59
N THR A 157 3.38 -8.02 -16.33
CA THR A 157 3.99 -7.75 -15.02
C THR A 157 3.10 -6.84 -14.16
N PRO A 158 3.07 -7.01 -12.82
CA PRO A 158 2.28 -6.14 -11.96
C PRO A 158 2.82 -4.71 -11.90
N TRP A 159 1.92 -3.73 -11.97
CA TRP A 159 2.22 -2.30 -11.86
C TRP A 159 1.38 -1.63 -10.79
N PHE A 160 2.02 -1.03 -9.80
CA PHE A 160 1.36 -0.15 -8.85
C PHE A 160 1.52 1.30 -9.31
N VAL A 161 0.41 1.93 -9.69
CA VAL A 161 0.40 3.28 -10.27
C VAL A 161 -0.27 4.25 -9.32
N ASP A 162 0.39 5.37 -9.03
CA ASP A 162 -0.19 6.52 -8.34
C ASP A 162 -0.59 7.63 -9.33
N PHE A 163 -1.89 7.87 -9.47
CA PHE A 163 -2.42 8.99 -10.24
C PHE A 163 -2.59 10.20 -9.31
N PHE A 164 -1.88 11.28 -9.61
CA PHE A 164 -1.74 12.39 -8.67
C PHE A 164 -1.73 13.76 -9.36
N ALA A 165 -1.75 14.80 -8.53
CA ALA A 165 -1.54 16.18 -8.95
C ALA A 165 -0.50 16.85 -8.03
N PRO A 166 0.45 17.65 -8.56
CA PRO A 166 1.50 18.27 -7.73
C PRO A 166 0.98 19.24 -6.68
N TRP A 167 -0.15 19.90 -6.95
CA TRP A 167 -0.79 20.84 -6.01
C TRP A 167 -1.58 20.16 -4.89
N CYS A 168 -1.72 18.82 -4.92
CA CYS A 168 -2.50 18.06 -3.95
C CYS A 168 -1.64 17.66 -2.74
N PRO A 169 -1.89 18.22 -1.53
CA PRO A 169 -1.06 17.91 -0.35
C PRO A 169 -1.10 16.43 0.08
N PRO A 170 -2.24 15.71 0.05
CA PRO A 170 -2.25 14.27 0.31
C PRO A 170 -1.37 13.48 -0.67
N CYS A 171 -1.30 13.90 -1.93
CA CYS A 171 -0.48 13.28 -2.95
C CYS A 171 1.01 13.43 -2.62
N MET A 172 1.43 14.66 -2.29
CA MET A 172 2.82 14.93 -1.92
C MET A 172 3.23 14.24 -0.61
N ARG A 173 2.29 13.95 0.29
CA ARG A 173 2.54 13.09 1.47
C ARG A 173 2.64 11.61 1.14
N LEU A 174 1.92 11.13 0.13
CA LEU A 174 1.97 9.72 -0.29
C LEU A 174 3.26 9.40 -1.04
N LEU A 175 3.75 10.31 -1.89
CA LEU A 175 4.94 10.10 -2.73
C LEU A 175 6.15 9.49 -1.98
N PRO A 176 6.62 10.01 -0.82
CA PRO A 176 7.74 9.40 -0.10
C PRO A 176 7.43 7.99 0.42
N GLU A 177 6.20 7.72 0.85
CA GLU A 177 5.78 6.38 1.29
C GLU A 177 5.70 5.40 0.11
N PHE A 178 5.28 5.90 -1.05
CA PHE A 178 5.22 5.16 -2.30
C PHE A 178 6.63 4.79 -2.81
N LYS A 179 7.60 5.70 -2.71
CA LYS A 179 9.02 5.41 -3.00
C LYS A 179 9.61 4.36 -2.05
N LYS A 180 9.25 4.38 -0.77
CA LYS A 180 9.69 3.35 0.18
C LYS A 180 9.11 1.98 -0.20
N ALA A 181 7.82 1.93 -0.57
CA ALA A 181 7.18 0.70 -1.03
C ALA A 181 7.80 0.18 -2.34
N SER A 182 8.14 1.06 -3.29
CA SER A 182 8.79 0.63 -4.54
C SER A 182 10.17 0.01 -4.30
N LYS A 183 10.96 0.58 -3.37
CA LYS A 183 12.23 -0.03 -2.92
C LYS A 183 12.01 -1.43 -2.32
N HIS A 184 10.94 -1.64 -1.55
CA HIS A 184 10.62 -2.95 -0.95
C HIS A 184 10.31 -4.04 -2.00
N TYR A 185 9.64 -3.68 -3.10
CA TYR A 185 9.20 -4.61 -4.13
C TYR A 185 10.08 -4.65 -5.39
N ARG A 186 11.33 -4.17 -5.31
CA ARG A 186 12.28 -4.20 -6.43
C ARG A 186 12.20 -5.51 -7.22
N ALA A 187 12.07 -5.38 -8.54
CA ALA A 187 11.98 -6.48 -9.50
C ALA A 187 10.75 -7.42 -9.38
N LYS A 188 9.85 -7.21 -8.42
CA LYS A 188 8.60 -8.00 -8.28
C LYS A 188 7.37 -7.23 -8.75
N VAL A 189 7.32 -5.93 -8.47
CA VAL A 189 6.24 -5.03 -8.86
C VAL A 189 6.86 -3.73 -9.36
N ASN A 190 6.39 -3.26 -10.51
CA ASN A 190 6.80 -1.97 -11.05
C ASN A 190 5.98 -0.86 -10.40
N PHE A 191 6.62 0.29 -10.13
CA PHE A 191 5.94 1.44 -9.53
C PHE A 191 5.97 2.60 -10.51
N GLY A 192 4.82 3.23 -10.69
CA GLY A 192 4.67 4.36 -11.60
C GLY A 192 3.85 5.50 -11.01
N THR A 193 4.11 6.71 -11.48
CA THR A 193 3.33 7.92 -11.18
C THR A 193 2.79 8.52 -12.46
N VAL A 194 1.54 8.99 -12.43
CA VAL A 194 0.92 9.73 -13.54
C VAL A 194 0.51 11.10 -13.03
N ASP A 195 1.12 12.16 -13.56
CA ASP A 195 0.74 13.53 -13.27
C ASP A 195 -0.50 13.90 -14.10
N CYS A 196 -1.67 13.89 -13.45
CA CYS A 196 -2.94 14.20 -14.11
C CYS A 196 -3.11 15.67 -14.47
N THR A 197 -2.23 16.56 -14.02
CA THR A 197 -2.19 17.96 -14.48
C THR A 197 -1.53 18.09 -15.84
N VAL A 198 -0.70 17.11 -16.21
CA VAL A 198 -0.07 16.99 -17.54
C VAL A 198 -0.89 16.06 -18.44
N HIS A 199 -1.28 14.89 -17.93
CA HIS A 199 -1.93 13.83 -18.70
C HIS A 199 -3.42 13.68 -18.36
N SER A 200 -4.16 14.79 -18.38
CA SER A 200 -5.58 14.82 -18.00
C SER A 200 -6.46 13.84 -18.81
N HIS A 201 -6.22 13.70 -20.11
CA HIS A 201 -6.94 12.76 -20.95
C HIS A 201 -6.73 11.30 -20.52
N LEU A 202 -5.50 10.91 -20.18
CA LEU A 202 -5.20 9.57 -19.67
C LEU A 202 -5.94 9.33 -18.34
N CYS A 203 -5.86 10.28 -17.40
CA CYS A 203 -6.54 10.15 -16.12
C CYS A 203 -8.06 10.06 -16.27
N ASN A 204 -8.67 10.83 -17.18
CA ASN A 204 -10.10 10.74 -17.49
C ASN A 204 -10.48 9.38 -18.10
N MET A 205 -9.67 8.86 -19.03
CA MET A 205 -9.88 7.56 -19.66
C MET A 205 -9.94 6.42 -18.63
N TYR A 206 -9.11 6.49 -17.59
CA TYR A 206 -9.09 5.53 -16.48
C TYR A 206 -9.97 5.95 -15.30
N ASN A 207 -10.89 6.88 -15.51
CA ASN A 207 -11.92 7.30 -14.56
C ASN A 207 -11.37 7.82 -13.22
N ILE A 208 -10.25 8.54 -13.27
CA ILE A 208 -9.60 9.15 -12.10
C ILE A 208 -10.21 10.52 -11.81
N HIS A 209 -11.00 10.60 -10.74
CA HIS A 209 -11.74 11.82 -10.36
C HIS A 209 -11.26 12.46 -9.04
N SER A 210 -10.31 11.82 -8.36
CA SER A 210 -9.78 12.27 -7.08
C SER A 210 -8.30 11.95 -6.96
N TYR A 211 -7.57 12.78 -6.21
CA TYR A 211 -6.13 12.61 -6.03
C TYR A 211 -5.76 12.49 -4.55
N PRO A 212 -4.80 11.61 -4.20
CA PRO A 212 -4.24 10.58 -5.06
C PRO A 212 -5.27 9.46 -5.31
N THR A 213 -5.17 8.80 -6.46
CA THR A 213 -5.82 7.51 -6.70
C THR A 213 -4.74 6.51 -7.07
N THR A 214 -4.53 5.50 -6.24
CA THR A 214 -3.48 4.51 -6.44
C THR A 214 -4.09 3.17 -6.82
N ILE A 215 -3.62 2.56 -7.91
CA ILE A 215 -4.20 1.34 -8.50
C ILE A 215 -3.09 0.34 -8.81
N LEU A 216 -3.21 -0.87 -8.28
CA LEU A 216 -2.38 -2.00 -8.68
C LEU A 216 -3.03 -2.75 -9.83
N TYR A 217 -2.37 -2.75 -10.98
CA TYR A 217 -2.72 -3.55 -12.13
C TYR A 217 -1.99 -4.89 -12.03
N ASN A 218 -2.74 -5.98 -11.89
CA ASN A 218 -2.20 -7.33 -11.84
C ASN A 218 -2.92 -8.17 -12.90
N GLN A 219 -2.18 -8.69 -13.90
CA GLN A 219 -2.76 -9.42 -15.04
C GLN A 219 -3.90 -8.65 -15.71
N SER A 220 -3.66 -7.36 -16.02
CA SER A 220 -4.64 -6.43 -16.59
C SER A 220 -5.85 -6.09 -15.68
N LYS A 221 -5.98 -6.69 -14.50
CA LYS A 221 -7.06 -6.40 -13.54
C LYS A 221 -6.68 -5.23 -12.63
N PRO A 222 -7.47 -4.15 -12.58
CA PRO A 222 -7.20 -3.03 -11.69
C PRO A 222 -7.71 -3.32 -10.27
N HIS A 223 -6.85 -3.11 -9.28
CA HIS A 223 -7.17 -3.18 -7.86
C HIS A 223 -6.88 -1.81 -7.24
N GLN A 224 -7.92 -1.09 -6.83
CA GLN A 224 -7.76 0.23 -6.24
C GLN A 224 -7.35 0.13 -4.77
N PHE A 225 -6.31 0.87 -4.39
CA PHE A 225 -5.89 1.02 -3.00
C PHE A 225 -6.83 1.95 -2.25
N ARG A 226 -7.34 1.50 -1.09
CA ARG A 226 -8.22 2.28 -0.20
C ARG A 226 -7.72 2.32 1.24
N GLY A 227 -6.48 1.90 1.47
CA GLY A 227 -5.85 1.87 2.78
C GLY A 227 -5.33 3.24 3.22
N GLN A 228 -4.66 3.27 4.36
CA GLN A 228 -3.98 4.48 4.81
C GLN A 228 -2.75 4.77 3.93
N HIS A 229 -2.44 6.05 3.69
CA HIS A 229 -1.32 6.46 2.85
C HIS A 229 0.03 6.36 3.59
N ASN A 230 0.39 5.16 4.02
CA ASN A 230 1.66 4.84 4.66
C ASN A 230 2.26 3.57 4.05
N MET A 231 3.58 3.41 4.21
CA MET A 231 4.34 2.29 3.65
C MET A 231 3.77 0.92 4.05
N HIS A 232 3.35 0.74 5.30
CA HIS A 232 2.85 -0.54 5.78
C HIS A 232 1.57 -0.96 5.06
N SER A 233 0.59 -0.06 4.94
CA SER A 233 -0.66 -0.33 4.23
C SER A 233 -0.45 -0.54 2.74
N LEU A 234 0.49 0.17 2.11
CA LEU A 234 0.85 -0.06 0.70
C LEU A 234 1.45 -1.46 0.51
N ILE A 235 2.39 -1.85 1.39
CA ILE A 235 3.01 -3.18 1.34
C ILE A 235 1.98 -4.27 1.54
N GLU A 236 1.16 -4.15 2.58
CA GLU A 236 0.09 -5.11 2.86
C GLU A 236 -0.86 -5.26 1.67
N PHE A 237 -1.26 -4.14 1.06
CA PHE A 237 -2.16 -4.16 -0.10
C PHE A 237 -1.56 -4.89 -1.30
N VAL A 238 -0.31 -4.61 -1.66
CA VAL A 238 0.38 -5.28 -2.76
C VAL A 238 0.50 -6.77 -2.46
N GLN A 239 0.93 -7.12 -1.25
CA GLN A 239 1.09 -8.52 -0.83
C GLN A 239 -0.23 -9.29 -0.90
N ASP A 240 -1.32 -8.71 -0.38
CA ASP A 240 -2.65 -9.33 -0.39
C ASP A 240 -3.25 -9.40 -1.79
N THR A 241 -2.90 -8.49 -2.69
CA THR A 241 -3.40 -8.54 -4.07
C THR A 241 -2.68 -9.61 -4.88
N LEU A 242 -1.36 -9.76 -4.68
CA LEU A 242 -0.56 -10.78 -5.36
C LEU A 242 -0.76 -12.18 -4.77
N ASN A 243 -0.97 -12.26 -3.45
CA ASN A 243 -1.18 -13.51 -2.72
C ASN A 243 -2.40 -13.35 -1.79
N PRO A 244 -3.63 -13.43 -2.35
CA PRO A 244 -4.85 -13.28 -1.57
C PRO A 244 -4.88 -14.25 -0.39
N PRO A 245 -5.05 -13.75 0.85
CA PRO A 245 -5.12 -14.64 2.02
C PRO A 245 -6.44 -15.40 2.08
N VAL A 246 -7.49 -14.90 1.41
CA VAL A 246 -8.81 -15.54 1.33
C VAL A 246 -8.91 -16.30 0.01
N ILE A 247 -9.29 -17.56 0.09
CA ILE A 247 -9.45 -18.45 -1.07
C ILE A 247 -10.74 -18.07 -1.82
N ALA A 248 -10.62 -17.70 -3.09
CA ALA A 248 -11.80 -17.50 -3.95
C ALA A 248 -12.34 -18.86 -4.40
N LEU A 249 -13.59 -19.14 -4.06
CA LEU A 249 -14.30 -20.35 -4.49
C LEU A 249 -15.35 -19.99 -5.54
N ASP A 250 -15.46 -20.86 -6.53
CA ASP A 250 -16.44 -20.80 -7.61
C ASP A 250 -17.22 -22.12 -7.70
N MET A 251 -18.12 -22.21 -8.69
CA MET A 251 -18.93 -23.41 -8.91
C MET A 251 -18.10 -24.69 -9.09
N SER A 252 -16.91 -24.59 -9.69
CA SER A 252 -16.05 -25.75 -10.00
C SER A 252 -15.18 -26.19 -8.83
N THR A 253 -14.79 -25.25 -7.98
CA THR A 253 -13.85 -25.47 -6.88
C THR A 253 -14.54 -25.69 -5.54
N PHE A 254 -15.76 -25.16 -5.34
CA PHE A 254 -16.45 -25.22 -4.06
C PHE A 254 -16.71 -26.66 -3.58
N GLY A 255 -17.34 -27.50 -4.41
CA GLY A 255 -17.65 -28.89 -4.03
C GLY A 255 -16.39 -29.68 -3.67
N PRO A 256 -15.41 -29.79 -4.58
CA PRO A 256 -14.17 -30.51 -4.33
C PRO A 256 -13.38 -30.00 -3.11
N GLN A 257 -13.32 -28.68 -2.88
CA GLN A 257 -12.54 -28.13 -1.77
C GLN A 257 -13.28 -28.14 -0.43
N VAL A 258 -14.61 -27.95 -0.42
CA VAL A 258 -15.39 -27.76 0.82
C VAL A 258 -16.11 -29.03 1.24
N PHE A 259 -16.67 -29.80 0.30
CA PHE A 259 -17.43 -31.02 0.58
C PHE A 259 -16.57 -32.27 0.61
N GLU A 260 -15.54 -32.32 -0.25
CA GLU A 260 -14.58 -33.43 -0.35
C GLU A 260 -13.26 -33.14 0.40
N LYS A 261 -13.28 -32.15 1.30
CA LYS A 261 -12.12 -31.74 2.12
C LYS A 261 -11.54 -32.88 2.96
N ALA A 262 -10.28 -32.73 3.38
CA ALA A 262 -9.68 -33.68 4.30
C ALA A 262 -10.46 -33.71 5.63
N ARG A 263 -10.43 -34.85 6.32
CA ARG A 263 -11.25 -35.07 7.52
C ARG A 263 -11.05 -34.00 8.60
N ASP A 264 -9.84 -33.48 8.75
CA ASP A 264 -9.49 -32.52 9.80
C ASP A 264 -9.62 -31.05 9.35
N ASP A 265 -10.00 -30.82 8.08
CA ASP A 265 -10.14 -29.48 7.50
C ASP A 265 -11.44 -28.80 7.97
N VAL A 266 -11.31 -27.52 8.29
CA VAL A 266 -12.41 -26.61 8.57
C VAL A 266 -12.42 -25.52 7.51
N TRP A 267 -13.57 -25.24 6.92
CA TRP A 267 -13.73 -24.12 5.99
C TRP A 267 -14.65 -23.06 6.57
N LEU A 268 -14.20 -21.81 6.52
CA LEU A 268 -15.00 -20.63 6.77
C LEU A 268 -15.24 -19.96 5.42
N VAL A 269 -16.49 -19.78 5.02
CA VAL A 269 -16.85 -19.22 3.72
C VAL A 269 -17.75 -18.01 3.88
N ASP A 270 -17.32 -16.86 3.34
CA ASP A 270 -18.13 -15.66 3.18
C ASP A 270 -18.81 -15.64 1.79
N PHE A 271 -20.14 -15.68 1.77
CA PHE A 271 -20.95 -15.52 0.57
C PHE A 271 -21.37 -14.06 0.45
N PHE A 272 -20.84 -13.37 -0.55
CA PHE A 272 -20.94 -11.91 -0.68
C PHE A 272 -21.35 -11.47 -2.09
N ALA A 273 -21.64 -10.17 -2.24
CA ALA A 273 -21.78 -9.52 -3.54
C ALA A 273 -20.94 -8.23 -3.59
N PRO A 274 -20.29 -7.85 -4.70
CA PRO A 274 -19.40 -6.69 -4.75
C PRO A 274 -20.08 -5.35 -4.47
N TRP A 275 -21.36 -5.21 -4.83
CA TRP A 275 -22.16 -4.01 -4.63
C TRP A 275 -22.71 -3.87 -3.20
N CYS A 276 -22.55 -4.88 -2.35
CA CYS A 276 -23.09 -4.91 -0.99
C CYS A 276 -22.20 -4.12 -0.01
N GLY A 277 -22.74 -3.02 0.53
CA GLY A 277 -22.04 -2.17 1.51
C GLY A 277 -21.53 -2.93 2.75
N PRO A 278 -22.38 -3.69 3.47
CA PRO A 278 -21.95 -4.50 4.62
C PRO A 278 -20.87 -5.53 4.26
N CYS A 279 -20.92 -6.12 3.07
CA CYS A 279 -19.92 -7.06 2.57
C CYS A 279 -18.55 -6.37 2.39
N ASN A 280 -18.56 -5.17 1.79
CA ASN A 280 -17.36 -4.35 1.65
C ASN A 280 -16.76 -3.96 3.01
N ALA A 281 -17.59 -3.78 4.04
CA ALA A 281 -17.14 -3.53 5.41
C ALA A 281 -16.57 -4.78 6.10
N LEU A 282 -17.10 -5.98 5.81
CA LEU A 282 -16.61 -7.26 6.34
C LEU A 282 -15.28 -7.71 5.70
N ALA A 283 -15.12 -7.49 4.39
CA ALA A 283 -13.97 -7.96 3.61
C ALA A 283 -12.58 -7.70 4.25
N PRO A 284 -12.27 -6.53 4.84
CA PRO A 284 -10.99 -6.32 5.52
C PRO A 284 -10.83 -7.17 6.79
N GLU A 285 -11.89 -7.38 7.58
CA GLU A 285 -11.85 -8.26 8.76
C GLU A 285 -11.71 -9.72 8.35
N TRP A 286 -12.40 -10.12 7.28
CA TRP A 286 -12.30 -11.48 6.75
C TRP A 286 -10.89 -11.82 6.26
N ARG A 287 -10.21 -10.85 5.62
CA ARG A 287 -8.79 -10.97 5.27
C ARG A 287 -7.88 -11.08 6.49
N ARG A 288 -8.13 -10.30 7.55
CA ARG A 288 -7.38 -10.41 8.82
C ARG A 288 -7.55 -11.80 9.43
N LEU A 289 -8.78 -12.31 9.46
CA LEU A 289 -9.09 -13.66 9.95
C LEU A 289 -8.31 -14.73 9.16
N ALA A 290 -8.33 -14.64 7.83
CA ALA A 290 -7.59 -15.54 6.97
C ALA A 290 -6.08 -15.54 7.26
N LYS A 291 -5.49 -14.36 7.47
CA LYS A 291 -4.08 -14.23 7.85
C LYS A 291 -3.77 -14.88 9.20
N MET A 292 -4.66 -14.76 10.20
CA MET A 292 -4.47 -15.40 11.52
C MET A 292 -4.43 -16.93 11.44
N PHE A 293 -5.10 -17.52 10.45
CA PHE A 293 -5.12 -18.96 10.24
C PHE A 293 -4.10 -19.46 9.21
N LYS A 294 -3.25 -18.60 8.65
CA LYS A 294 -2.26 -18.97 7.62
C LYS A 294 -1.33 -20.11 8.05
N ASP A 295 -0.97 -20.17 9.34
CA ASP A 295 -0.10 -21.22 9.90
C ASP A 295 -0.88 -22.46 10.40
N LYS A 296 -2.20 -22.47 10.23
CA LYS A 296 -3.09 -23.60 10.55
C LYS A 296 -3.52 -24.23 9.25
N ALA A 297 -2.74 -25.22 8.79
CA ALA A 297 -2.97 -25.90 7.52
C ALA A 297 -4.38 -26.52 7.37
N ASN A 298 -5.09 -26.76 8.48
CA ASN A 298 -6.42 -27.36 8.49
C ASN A 298 -7.56 -26.34 8.68
N VAL A 299 -7.29 -25.03 8.65
CA VAL A 299 -8.32 -23.98 8.72
C VAL A 299 -8.21 -23.09 7.48
N HIS A 300 -9.23 -23.17 6.65
CA HIS A 300 -9.31 -22.49 5.37
C HIS A 300 -10.33 -21.37 5.44
N VAL A 301 -9.96 -20.17 5.00
CA VAL A 301 -10.84 -19.00 4.95
C VAL A 301 -11.05 -18.63 3.49
N ALA A 302 -12.31 -18.60 3.07
CA ALA A 302 -12.70 -18.51 1.67
C ALA A 302 -13.86 -17.53 1.45
N HIS A 303 -14.11 -17.19 0.19
CA HIS A 303 -15.26 -16.39 -0.21
C HIS A 303 -15.87 -16.90 -1.51
N VAL A 304 -17.17 -16.62 -1.71
CA VAL A 304 -17.90 -16.88 -2.95
C VAL A 304 -18.59 -15.59 -3.38
N ASP A 305 -18.30 -15.12 -4.60
CA ASP A 305 -19.02 -14.00 -5.21
C ASP A 305 -20.35 -14.50 -5.77
N CYS A 306 -21.45 -14.16 -5.10
CA CYS A 306 -22.80 -14.57 -5.47
C CYS A 306 -23.39 -13.78 -6.65
N GLU A 307 -22.79 -12.65 -7.04
CA GLU A 307 -23.13 -11.97 -8.29
C GLU A 307 -22.61 -12.79 -9.47
N ALA A 308 -21.36 -13.24 -9.40
CA ALA A 308 -20.74 -14.08 -10.42
C ALA A 308 -21.23 -15.54 -10.42
N HIS A 309 -21.58 -16.08 -9.24
CA HIS A 309 -21.94 -17.49 -9.04
C HIS A 309 -23.30 -17.67 -8.36
N SER A 310 -24.32 -16.98 -8.87
CA SER A 310 -25.68 -16.97 -8.31
C SER A 310 -26.28 -18.36 -8.11
N SER A 311 -26.06 -19.30 -9.04
CA SER A 311 -26.54 -20.68 -8.91
C SER A 311 -25.89 -21.43 -7.74
N LEU A 312 -24.60 -21.20 -7.47
CA LEU A 312 -23.90 -21.82 -6.33
C LEU A 312 -24.51 -21.29 -5.03
N CYS A 313 -24.68 -19.98 -4.93
CA CYS A 313 -25.26 -19.36 -3.74
C CYS A 313 -26.72 -19.79 -3.51
N ALA A 314 -27.51 -19.95 -4.57
CA ALA A 314 -28.86 -20.50 -4.49
C ALA A 314 -28.86 -21.97 -4.02
N GLN A 315 -27.97 -22.83 -4.54
CA GLN A 315 -27.82 -24.22 -4.08
C GLN A 315 -27.40 -24.30 -2.61
N GLN A 316 -26.55 -23.36 -2.18
CA GLN A 316 -26.21 -23.23 -0.78
C GLN A 316 -27.38 -22.63 0.04
N GLY A 317 -28.40 -22.02 -0.57
CA GLY A 317 -29.50 -21.40 0.17
C GLY A 317 -29.09 -20.08 0.83
N VAL A 318 -28.25 -19.29 0.16
CA VAL A 318 -27.86 -17.94 0.58
C VAL A 318 -28.93 -16.94 0.11
N ASN A 319 -29.58 -16.26 1.06
CA ASN A 319 -30.69 -15.34 0.78
C ASN A 319 -30.38 -13.86 1.13
N SER A 320 -29.21 -13.60 1.73
CA SER A 320 -28.78 -12.26 2.13
C SER A 320 -27.25 -12.17 2.15
N TYR A 321 -26.70 -10.97 2.01
CA TYR A 321 -25.26 -10.74 2.00
C TYR A 321 -24.83 -9.74 3.08
N PRO A 322 -23.67 -9.96 3.72
CA PRO A 322 -22.86 -11.19 3.65
C PRO A 322 -23.55 -12.34 4.39
N THR A 323 -23.30 -13.58 3.97
CA THR A 323 -23.65 -14.79 4.75
C THR A 323 -22.38 -15.57 5.02
N ILE A 324 -22.02 -15.73 6.29
CA ILE A 324 -20.85 -16.49 6.70
C ILE A 324 -21.26 -17.90 7.09
N ARG A 325 -20.54 -18.92 6.61
CA ARG A 325 -20.76 -20.32 6.96
C ARG A 325 -19.49 -21.01 7.38
N MET A 326 -19.63 -21.96 8.30
CA MET A 326 -18.57 -22.88 8.67
C MET A 326 -18.91 -24.30 8.20
N TYR A 327 -17.94 -24.98 7.62
CA TYR A 327 -17.98 -26.40 7.28
C TYR A 327 -16.97 -27.12 8.17
N PRO A 328 -17.43 -27.74 9.28
CA PRO A 328 -16.54 -28.33 10.27
C PRO A 328 -15.83 -29.58 9.76
N ALA A 329 -14.75 -29.94 10.45
CA ALA A 329 -14.00 -31.17 10.25
C ALA A 329 -14.93 -32.39 10.34
N GLY A 330 -14.75 -33.33 9.41
CA GLY A 330 -15.50 -34.59 9.36
C GLY A 330 -16.95 -34.47 8.89
N SER A 331 -17.41 -33.30 8.43
CA SER A 331 -18.77 -33.08 7.92
C SER A 331 -18.73 -32.42 6.55
N SER A 332 -19.47 -32.96 5.57
CA SER A 332 -19.66 -32.34 4.26
C SER A 332 -20.71 -31.21 4.26
N GLY A 333 -21.50 -31.07 5.33
CA GLY A 333 -22.47 -29.98 5.51
C GLY A 333 -22.04 -28.98 6.57
N THR A 334 -22.82 -27.91 6.77
CA THR A 334 -22.58 -26.85 7.79
C THR A 334 -22.76 -27.30 9.25
N GLY A 335 -23.05 -28.59 9.49
CA GLY A 335 -23.43 -29.15 10.80
C GLY A 335 -24.85 -28.72 11.22
N GLN A 336 -25.67 -29.67 11.71
CA GLN A 336 -27.03 -29.55 12.31
C GLN A 336 -27.20 -28.55 13.51
N TYR A 337 -28.02 -28.78 14.55
CA TYR A 337 -28.55 -27.80 15.54
C TYR A 337 -28.27 -28.12 17.12
N PHE A 338 -27.79 -27.19 18.01
CA PHE A 338 -27.71 -26.94 19.50
C PHE A 338 -28.27 -25.54 19.95
N LYS A 339 -29.21 -25.57 20.89
CA LYS A 339 -29.91 -24.44 21.55
C LYS A 339 -29.02 -23.60 22.49
N VAL A 340 -29.28 -22.28 22.62
CA VAL A 340 -28.68 -21.39 23.65
C VAL A 340 -28.97 -21.91 25.06
N VAL A 341 -27.97 -21.93 25.93
CA VAL A 341 -28.16 -22.29 27.34
C VAL A 341 -27.65 -21.16 28.25
N LYS A 342 -28.29 -20.90 29.38
CA LYS A 342 -27.84 -19.87 30.33
C LYS A 342 -26.73 -20.42 31.27
N LEU A 343 -25.67 -19.63 31.56
CA LEU A 343 -24.62 -19.99 32.52
C LEU A 343 -24.75 -19.23 33.84
N THR A 344 -24.29 -19.87 34.90
CA THR A 344 -24.05 -19.27 36.21
C THR A 344 -22.57 -19.42 36.56
N TYR A 345 -22.07 -18.61 37.50
CA TYR A 345 -20.70 -18.75 38.01
C TYR A 345 -20.39 -20.17 38.49
N ALA A 346 -21.34 -20.81 39.18
CA ALA A 346 -21.19 -22.17 39.72
C ALA A 346 -21.04 -23.25 38.64
N ASP A 347 -21.54 -22.99 37.43
CA ASP A 347 -21.56 -23.97 36.33
C ASP A 347 -20.59 -23.63 35.20
N PHE A 348 -19.97 -22.44 35.20
CA PHE A 348 -19.13 -21.98 34.10
C PHE A 348 -17.90 -22.87 33.90
N ALA A 349 -17.15 -23.14 34.97
CA ALA A 349 -15.95 -23.95 34.90
C ALA A 349 -16.25 -25.36 34.37
N ARG A 350 -17.16 -26.07 35.02
CA ARG A 350 -17.56 -27.43 34.64
C ARG A 350 -18.17 -27.54 33.24
N LYS A 351 -18.95 -26.55 32.80
CA LYS A 351 -19.67 -26.63 31.51
C LYS A 351 -18.91 -26.05 30.34
N VAL A 352 -17.98 -25.11 30.56
CA VAL A 352 -17.27 -24.40 29.49
C VAL A 352 -15.77 -24.68 29.53
N LEU A 353 -15.13 -24.54 30.69
CA LEU A 353 -13.68 -24.70 30.81
C LEU A 353 -13.25 -26.17 30.74
N ASP A 354 -14.04 -27.06 31.35
CA ASP A 354 -13.77 -28.50 31.36
C ASP A 354 -14.41 -29.23 30.16
N SER A 355 -14.97 -28.48 29.19
CA SER A 355 -15.66 -29.06 28.05
C SER A 355 -14.68 -29.52 26.97
N ALA A 356 -14.89 -30.73 26.44
CA ALA A 356 -14.21 -31.23 25.26
C ALA A 356 -14.71 -30.60 23.94
N GLU A 357 -15.86 -29.91 23.97
CA GLU A 357 -16.44 -29.19 22.84
C GLU A 357 -16.11 -27.69 22.90
N PRO A 358 -15.89 -26.99 21.76
CA PRO A 358 -15.67 -25.55 21.72
C PRO A 358 -16.97 -24.78 22.05
N TRP A 359 -16.82 -23.68 22.80
CA TRP A 359 -17.91 -22.78 23.17
C TRP A 359 -17.68 -21.37 22.64
N VAL A 360 -18.76 -20.70 22.22
CA VAL A 360 -18.77 -19.24 22.05
C VAL A 360 -19.64 -18.66 23.15
N VAL A 361 -19.04 -17.84 24.00
CA VAL A 361 -19.69 -17.29 25.19
C VAL A 361 -19.91 -15.79 24.99
N ASP A 362 -21.15 -15.34 25.20
CA ASP A 362 -21.49 -13.93 25.25
C ASP A 362 -21.44 -13.44 26.70
N PHE A 363 -20.50 -12.56 27.03
CA PHE A 363 -20.45 -11.92 28.35
C PHE A 363 -21.16 -10.58 28.26
N PHE A 364 -22.28 -10.43 28.96
CA PHE A 364 -23.13 -9.24 28.85
C PHE A 364 -23.52 -8.66 30.21
N ALA A 365 -23.89 -7.38 30.18
CA ALA A 365 -24.49 -6.67 31.30
C ALA A 365 -25.92 -6.22 30.93
N PRO A 366 -26.93 -6.39 31.80
CA PRO A 366 -28.32 -6.03 31.46
C PRO A 366 -28.53 -4.54 31.22
N TRP A 367 -27.64 -3.69 31.72
CA TRP A 367 -27.68 -2.23 31.58
C TRP A 367 -26.86 -1.70 30.39
N CYS A 368 -26.20 -2.58 29.62
CA CYS A 368 -25.38 -2.19 28.47
C CYS A 368 -26.23 -2.07 27.19
N GLY A 369 -26.38 -0.86 26.66
CA GLY A 369 -27.18 -0.59 25.45
C GLY A 369 -26.71 -1.36 24.21
N HIS A 370 -25.40 -1.37 23.92
CA HIS A 370 -24.84 -2.14 22.79
C HIS A 370 -25.07 -3.66 22.94
N CYS A 371 -25.04 -4.17 24.18
CA CYS A 371 -25.26 -5.58 24.47
C CYS A 371 -26.74 -5.96 24.30
N GLN A 372 -27.66 -5.06 24.63
CA GLN A 372 -29.09 -5.25 24.37
C GLN A 372 -29.40 -5.27 22.87
N VAL A 373 -28.67 -4.49 22.08
CA VAL A 373 -28.78 -4.48 20.60
C VAL A 373 -28.18 -5.75 19.98
N PHE A 374 -27.07 -6.26 20.53
CA PHE A 374 -26.44 -7.49 20.04
C PHE A 374 -27.19 -8.76 20.46
N LYS A 375 -27.89 -8.74 21.59
CA LYS A 375 -28.57 -9.91 22.17
C LYS A 375 -29.51 -10.63 21.18
N PRO A 376 -30.42 -9.96 20.47
CA PRO A 376 -31.27 -10.62 19.47
C PRO A 376 -30.45 -11.29 18.36
N GLU A 377 -29.34 -10.69 17.96
CA GLU A 377 -28.46 -11.24 16.92
C GLU A 377 -27.70 -12.47 17.43
N PHE A 378 -27.24 -12.45 18.68
CA PHE A 378 -26.60 -13.59 19.32
C PHE A 378 -27.57 -14.76 19.58
N GLU A 379 -28.81 -14.46 20.00
CA GLU A 379 -29.89 -15.44 20.17
C GLU A 379 -30.29 -16.04 18.82
N LYS A 380 -30.46 -15.20 17.78
CA LYS A 380 -30.72 -15.62 16.41
C LYS A 380 -29.60 -16.50 15.84
N VAL A 381 -28.33 -16.11 16.03
CA VAL A 381 -27.16 -16.92 15.62
C VAL A 381 -27.13 -18.29 16.28
N ALA A 382 -27.76 -18.45 17.45
CA ALA A 382 -27.84 -19.72 18.15
C ALA A 382 -29.16 -20.47 17.96
N GLU A 383 -30.21 -19.84 17.43
CA GLU A 383 -31.42 -20.48 16.90
C GLU A 383 -31.22 -20.96 15.45
N ASP A 384 -30.43 -20.23 14.66
CA ASP A 384 -30.15 -20.48 13.23
C ASP A 384 -28.95 -21.41 13.00
N HIS A 385 -27.99 -21.51 13.93
CA HIS A 385 -26.78 -22.35 13.77
C HIS A 385 -26.46 -23.25 14.94
N PRO A 386 -27.25 -24.31 15.12
CA PRO A 386 -27.23 -24.79 16.47
C PRO A 386 -26.01 -25.77 16.67
N SER A 387 -25.53 -26.66 15.77
CA SER A 387 -24.68 -27.84 16.14
C SER A 387 -23.15 -27.72 16.01
N SER A 388 -22.58 -26.53 15.91
CA SER A 388 -21.13 -26.42 15.70
C SER A 388 -20.39 -25.71 16.82
N LEU A 389 -21.12 -25.11 17.77
CA LEU A 389 -20.61 -24.58 19.03
C LEU A 389 -21.76 -24.51 20.03
N ARG A 390 -21.61 -25.04 21.24
CA ARG A 390 -22.57 -24.71 22.29
C ARG A 390 -22.30 -23.28 22.75
N ARG A 391 -23.31 -22.41 22.73
CA ARG A 391 -23.16 -20.98 23.04
C ARG A 391 -24.01 -20.57 24.23
N LYS A 392 -23.45 -19.76 25.12
CA LYS A 392 -24.12 -19.35 26.38
C LYS A 392 -23.75 -17.95 26.82
N SER A 393 -24.67 -17.32 27.54
CA SER A 393 -24.52 -15.95 28.00
C SER A 393 -24.23 -15.87 29.51
N CYS A 394 -23.22 -15.09 29.92
CA CYS A 394 -22.77 -14.93 31.31
C CYS A 394 -22.96 -13.48 31.80
N ARG A 395 -23.58 -13.29 32.97
CA ARG A 395 -23.93 -11.96 33.51
C ARG A 395 -22.82 -11.43 34.42
N CYS A 396 -22.20 -10.31 34.05
CA CYS A 396 -21.24 -9.62 34.92
C CYS A 396 -21.96 -8.75 35.97
N TYR A 397 -21.45 -8.74 37.20
CA TYR A 397 -21.90 -7.86 38.28
C TYR A 397 -20.92 -6.70 38.49
N PRO A 398 -21.37 -5.52 38.97
CA PRO A 398 -20.59 -4.27 38.99
C PRO A 398 -19.32 -4.28 39.87
N SER A 399 -19.10 -5.33 40.66
CA SER A 399 -18.02 -5.42 41.64
C SER A 399 -16.88 -6.35 41.25
N SER A 400 -16.85 -6.91 40.04
CA SER A 400 -15.69 -7.68 39.57
C SER A 400 -14.68 -6.76 38.88
N PRO A 401 -13.48 -6.54 39.46
CA PRO A 401 -12.38 -5.98 38.70
C PRO A 401 -11.91 -7.05 37.71
N VAL A 402 -11.52 -6.63 36.51
CA VAL A 402 -11.10 -7.48 35.38
C VAL A 402 -12.28 -8.00 34.54
N ILE A 403 -12.63 -7.25 33.49
CA ILE A 403 -12.53 -7.63 32.06
C ILE A 403 -13.00 -6.41 31.24
N ASP A 404 -12.06 -5.58 30.82
CA ASP A 404 -12.29 -4.42 29.92
C ASP A 404 -11.97 -4.75 28.45
N LYS A 405 -11.91 -6.04 28.09
CA LYS A 405 -11.55 -6.48 26.74
C LYS A 405 -12.35 -7.72 26.32
N PHE A 406 -13.04 -7.59 25.20
CA PHE A 406 -13.67 -8.70 24.48
C PHE A 406 -12.59 -9.63 23.95
N TYR A 407 -12.68 -10.92 24.31
CA TYR A 407 -11.86 -11.96 23.71
C TYR A 407 -12.76 -13.10 23.24
N LEU A 408 -12.65 -13.43 21.95
CA LEU A 408 -13.12 -14.68 21.40
C LEU A 408 -12.08 -15.75 21.75
N TYR A 409 -12.34 -16.58 22.76
CA TYR A 409 -11.45 -17.71 23.10
C TYR A 409 -11.93 -18.98 22.39
N LEU A 410 -11.20 -19.42 21.37
CA LEU A 410 -11.27 -20.80 20.86
C LEU A 410 -10.06 -21.55 21.42
N TYR A 411 -10.27 -22.28 22.52
CA TYR A 411 -9.22 -23.10 23.13
C TYR A 411 -9.27 -24.53 22.56
N ASN A 412 -8.10 -25.06 22.19
CA ASN A 412 -7.92 -26.47 21.77
C ASN A 412 -6.60 -26.99 22.35
N PRO A 413 -6.62 -27.86 23.38
CA PRO A 413 -5.42 -28.58 23.78
C PRO A 413 -5.46 -30.02 23.24
N LYS A 414 -4.51 -30.39 22.38
CA LYS A 414 -4.03 -31.78 22.32
C LYS A 414 -2.94 -31.98 23.39
N PRO A 415 -2.75 -33.22 23.90
CA PRO A 415 -2.28 -33.45 25.26
C PRO A 415 -0.76 -33.35 25.38
N TYR A 416 -0.30 -32.63 26.40
CA TYR A 416 1.05 -32.84 26.95
C TYR A 416 0.95 -33.93 28.01
N LYS A 417 1.60 -35.07 27.76
CA LYS A 417 1.92 -36.04 28.81
C LYS A 417 3.07 -35.47 29.64
N TYR A 418 2.86 -35.35 30.94
CA TYR A 418 3.91 -35.57 31.94
C TYR A 418 3.31 -36.31 33.14
N ASN A 419 3.91 -37.45 33.46
CA ASN A 419 3.71 -38.19 34.70
C ASN A 419 3.99 -37.29 35.90
N HIS A 420 3.28 -37.49 37.00
CA HIS A 420 3.91 -37.81 38.29
C HIS A 420 2.88 -38.32 39.31
N SER A 421 3.26 -39.45 39.92
CA SER A 421 2.68 -40.18 41.07
C SER A 421 1.57 -41.17 40.73
#